data_AF-A0A656Y3W2-F1
#
_entry.id   AF-A0A656Y3W2-F1
#
_cell.length_a   1.000
_cell.length_b   1.000
_cell.length_c   1.000
_cell.angle_alpha   90.00
_cell.angle_beta   90.00
_cell.angle_gamma   90.00
#
_symmetry.space_group_name_H-M   'P 1'
#
loop_
_entity.id
_entity.type
_entity.pdbx_description
1 polymer ?
#
loop_
_entity_poly.entity_id
_entity_poly.type
_entity_poly.pdbx_seq_one_letter_code
_entity_poly.pdbx_strand_id
1 'polypeptide(L)'
;MDPSSSTRMPGRLVPASGGHVPVRVRGFLDSAAPTRATRSERGFAVALARSEHDVVKVLDGSTVLGFLPATWSQTVDFELWSCEQAGEPALARAVLEGVPGERDLFVMLDWKRRRA
;
A
#
# COMPACT_ATOMS: atom_id res chain seq x y z
N MET A 1 -4.87 21.48 23.09
CA MET A 1 -4.02 21.50 21.89
C MET A 1 -3.21 20.21 21.92
N ASP A 2 -3.63 19.22 21.15
CA ASP A 2 -2.94 17.93 21.05
C ASP A 2 -1.85 17.98 19.97
N PRO A 3 -0.57 17.74 20.29
CA PRO A 3 0.49 17.61 19.31
C PRO A 3 0.62 16.13 18.89
N SER A 4 -0.41 15.58 18.25
CA SER A 4 -0.31 14.29 17.53
C SER A 4 -0.37 14.52 16.03
N SER A 5 0.46 15.45 15.53
CA SER A 5 0.81 15.55 14.12
C SER A 5 1.89 14.52 13.79
N SER A 6 1.46 13.27 13.54
CA SER A 6 2.30 12.27 12.91
C SER A 6 1.69 11.94 11.54
N THR A 7 2.13 12.68 10.53
CA THR A 7 2.13 12.35 9.10
C THR A 7 0.91 11.55 8.59
N ARG A 8 -0.30 12.10 8.69
CA ARG A 8 -1.38 11.66 7.78
C ARG A 8 -1.02 12.21 6.40
N MET A 9 -0.49 11.37 5.52
CA MET A 9 -0.52 11.69 4.10
C MET A 9 -1.99 11.94 3.72
N PRO A 10 -2.36 13.13 3.21
CA PRO A 10 -3.70 13.35 2.71
C PRO A 10 -3.88 12.43 1.50
N GLY A 11 -4.87 11.54 1.55
CA GLY A 11 -5.08 10.55 0.51
C GLY A 11 -6.23 9.62 0.84
N ARG A 12 -6.72 8.93 -0.19
CA ARG A 12 -7.83 7.99 -0.06
C ARG A 12 -7.28 6.61 0.22
N LEU A 13 -7.77 5.98 1.29
CA LEU A 13 -7.45 4.58 1.53
C LEU A 13 -8.04 3.73 0.42
N VAL A 14 -7.18 2.94 -0.23
CA VAL A 14 -7.52 2.01 -1.27
C VAL A 14 -7.19 0.61 -0.80
N PRO A 15 -8.15 -0.31 -0.91
CA PRO A 15 -9.60 -0.06 -1.13
C PRO A 15 -10.33 0.56 0.08
N ALA A 16 -11.43 1.26 -0.21
CA ALA A 16 -12.15 2.09 0.76
C ALA A 16 -13.12 1.34 1.73
N SER A 17 -13.38 0.03 1.57
CA SER A 17 -14.36 -0.69 2.41
C SER A 17 -14.28 -2.24 2.40
N GLY A 18 -14.41 -2.89 3.57
CA GLY A 18 -14.44 -4.36 3.79
C GLY A 18 -13.30 -4.96 4.69
N GLY A 19 -12.95 -6.25 4.52
CA GLY A 19 -11.94 -6.98 5.30
C GLY A 19 -10.54 -7.04 4.67
N HIS A 20 -9.48 -7.00 5.48
CA HIS A 20 -8.10 -6.90 5.01
C HIS A 20 -7.48 -8.25 4.60
N VAL A 21 -7.11 -8.39 3.33
CA VAL A 21 -6.29 -9.49 2.78
C VAL A 21 -4.83 -9.01 2.70
N PRO A 22 -3.88 -9.71 3.33
CA PRO A 22 -2.46 -9.41 3.16
C PRO A 22 -2.00 -9.82 1.77
N VAL A 23 -1.46 -8.87 1.01
CA VAL A 23 -0.94 -9.10 -0.35
C VAL A 23 0.56 -8.87 -0.34
N ARG A 24 1.32 -9.94 -0.58
CA ARG A 24 2.78 -9.88 -0.63
C ARG A 24 3.24 -9.02 -1.80
N VAL A 25 4.06 -8.02 -1.50
CA VAL A 25 4.71 -7.16 -2.49
C VAL A 25 5.86 -7.92 -3.14
N ARG A 26 5.88 -7.90 -4.47
CA ARG A 26 6.93 -8.53 -5.27
C ARG A 26 8.12 -7.59 -5.43
N GLY A 27 9.32 -8.15 -5.38
CA GLY A 27 10.57 -7.41 -5.55
C GLY A 27 10.94 -6.51 -4.37
N PHE A 28 10.29 -6.67 -3.21
CA PHE A 28 10.64 -5.95 -2.01
C PHE A 28 12.03 -6.33 -1.50
N LEU A 29 12.80 -5.32 -1.10
CA LEU A 29 14.09 -5.46 -0.45
C LEU A 29 14.00 -4.84 0.94
N ASP A 30 14.37 -5.60 1.97
CA ASP A 30 14.27 -5.12 3.36
C ASP A 30 15.16 -3.90 3.63
N SER A 31 16.25 -3.74 2.89
CA SER A 31 17.10 -2.54 2.94
C SER A 31 16.41 -1.26 2.49
N ALA A 32 15.32 -1.37 1.71
CA ALA A 32 14.49 -0.24 1.28
C ALA A 32 13.35 0.05 2.26
N ALA A 33 13.19 -0.74 3.34
CA ALA A 33 12.16 -0.52 4.34
C ALA A 33 12.34 0.84 5.03
N PRO A 34 11.30 1.67 5.13
CA PRO A 34 11.44 2.93 5.83
C PRO A 34 11.62 2.72 7.33
N THR A 35 12.39 3.59 7.98
CA THR A 35 12.67 3.49 9.43
C THR A 35 11.40 3.49 10.29
N ARG A 36 10.31 4.10 9.82
CA ARG A 36 9.02 4.06 10.53
C ARG A 36 8.35 2.68 10.50
N ALA A 37 8.63 1.86 9.49
CA ALA A 37 8.08 0.52 9.37
C ALA A 37 8.63 -0.43 10.44
N THR A 38 9.87 -0.23 10.91
CA THR A 38 10.48 -1.06 11.95
C THR A 38 9.92 -0.78 13.35
N ARG A 39 9.31 0.38 13.56
CA ARG A 39 8.75 0.81 14.85
C ARG A 39 7.25 0.63 14.96
N SER A 40 6.57 0.28 13.87
CA SER A 40 5.12 0.25 13.85
C SER A 40 4.59 -1.18 13.91
N GLU A 41 4.23 -1.62 15.11
CA GLU A 41 3.45 -2.86 15.32
C GLU A 41 2.09 -2.82 14.61
N ARG A 42 1.60 -1.60 14.33
CA ARG A 42 0.32 -1.37 13.65
C ARG A 42 0.48 -1.20 12.13
N GLY A 43 1.67 -1.34 11.56
CA GLY A 43 1.92 -1.10 10.15
C GLY A 43 1.99 0.39 9.77
N PHE A 44 2.21 0.69 8.50
CA PHE A 44 2.46 2.04 8.00
C PHE A 44 1.74 2.29 6.68
N ALA A 45 1.54 3.56 6.31
CA ALA A 45 0.94 3.92 5.04
C ALA A 45 1.97 3.85 3.90
N VAL A 46 1.55 3.28 2.78
CA VAL A 46 2.23 3.29 1.47
C VAL A 46 1.28 3.85 0.42
N ALA A 47 1.81 4.44 -0.64
CA ALA A 47 1.02 4.83 -1.78
C ALA A 47 0.99 3.71 -2.83
N LEU A 48 -0.13 3.60 -3.54
CA LEU A 48 -0.30 2.70 -4.68
C LEU A 48 -0.41 3.57 -5.94
N ALA A 49 0.42 3.29 -6.93
CA ALA A 49 0.43 4.05 -8.19
C ALA A 49 0.34 3.10 -9.38
N ARG A 50 -0.54 3.42 -10.33
CA ARG A 50 -0.59 2.71 -11.60
C ARG A 50 0.71 2.95 -12.37
N SER A 51 1.08 1.98 -13.21
CA SER A 51 2.21 2.12 -14.13
C SER A 51 1.77 1.81 -15.55
N GLU A 52 2.60 2.19 -16.52
CA GLU A 52 2.35 1.99 -17.95
C GLU A 52 2.27 0.50 -18.36
N HIS A 53 2.63 -0.44 -17.48
CA HIS A 53 2.63 -1.88 -17.74
C HIS A 53 1.49 -2.62 -17.02
N ASP A 54 0.45 -1.92 -16.57
CA ASP A 54 -0.69 -2.49 -15.82
C ASP A 54 -0.29 -3.19 -14.50
N VAL A 55 0.89 -2.85 -13.98
CA VAL A 55 1.38 -3.31 -12.68
C VAL A 55 1.36 -2.13 -11.70
N VAL A 56 0.81 -2.35 -10.51
CA VAL A 56 0.74 -1.31 -9.47
C VAL A 56 2.04 -1.28 -8.67
N LYS A 57 2.65 -0.10 -8.61
CA LYS A 57 3.82 0.19 -7.77
C LYS A 57 3.37 0.44 -6.33
N VAL A 58 4.12 -0.11 -5.38
CA VAL A 58 4.00 0.21 -3.95
C VAL A 58 5.10 1.21 -3.61
N LEU A 59 4.71 2.37 -3.11
CA LEU A 59 5.58 3.52 -2.92
C LEU A 59 5.64 3.95 -1.46
N ASP A 60 6.82 4.41 -1.05
CA ASP A 60 7.00 5.27 0.10
C ASP A 60 7.60 6.61 -0.32
N GLY A 61 6.78 7.67 -0.33
CA GLY A 61 7.16 8.93 -0.96
C GLY A 61 7.49 8.70 -2.44
N SER A 62 8.72 9.00 -2.85
CA SER A 62 9.24 8.73 -4.21
C SER A 62 9.90 7.36 -4.36
N THR A 63 10.07 6.60 -3.28
CA THR A 63 10.79 5.33 -3.29
C THR A 63 9.86 4.20 -3.70
N VAL A 64 10.25 3.40 -4.70
CA VAL A 64 9.57 2.17 -5.07
C VAL A 64 9.99 1.06 -4.12
N LEU A 65 9.03 0.57 -3.32
CA LEU A 65 9.23 -0.57 -2.44
C LEU A 65 9.01 -1.91 -3.15
N GLY A 66 8.28 -1.90 -4.27
CA GLY A 66 8.04 -3.08 -5.09
C GLY A 66 6.72 -2.97 -5.84
N PHE A 67 6.15 -4.12 -6.18
CA PHE A 67 4.99 -4.21 -7.07
C PHE A 67 3.92 -5.15 -6.52
N LEU A 68 2.65 -4.82 -6.73
CA LEU A 68 1.59 -5.78 -6.50
C LEU A 68 1.65 -6.91 -7.54
N PRO A 69 1.24 -8.15 -7.18
CA PRO A 69 1.00 -9.20 -8.16
C PRO A 69 0.02 -8.73 -9.25
N ALA A 70 0.15 -9.24 -10.48
CA ALA A 70 -0.67 -8.82 -11.62
C ALA A 70 -2.18 -8.91 -11.35
N THR A 71 -2.64 -10.03 -10.77
CA THR A 71 -4.06 -10.22 -10.39
C THR A 71 -4.56 -9.13 -9.44
N TRP A 72 -3.74 -8.71 -8.49
CA TRP A 72 -4.10 -7.65 -7.54
C TRP A 72 -4.04 -6.28 -8.19
N SER A 73 -3.07 -6.04 -9.08
CA SER A 73 -2.98 -4.81 -9.86
C SER A 73 -4.25 -4.56 -10.66
N GLN A 74 -4.72 -5.58 -11.38
CA GLN A 74 -5.99 -5.55 -12.13
C GLN A 74 -7.21 -5.35 -11.20
N THR A 75 -7.19 -5.97 -10.02
CA THR A 75 -8.31 -5.89 -9.07
C THR A 75 -8.54 -4.47 -8.55
N VAL A 76 -7.45 -3.72 -8.30
CA VAL A 76 -7.52 -2.37 -7.72
C VAL A 76 -7.47 -1.25 -8.76
N ASP A 77 -7.20 -1.57 -10.03
CA ASP A 77 -6.97 -0.61 -11.12
C ASP A 77 -8.05 0.49 -11.20
N PHE A 78 -9.32 0.10 -11.18
CA PHE A 78 -10.43 1.05 -11.25
C PHE A 78 -10.46 2.04 -10.08
N GLU A 79 -10.16 1.59 -8.87
CA GLU A 79 -10.17 2.46 -7.69
C GLU A 79 -8.96 3.40 -7.69
N LEU A 80 -7.80 2.91 -8.12
CA LEU A 80 -6.62 3.76 -8.33
C LEU A 80 -6.88 4.82 -9.40
N TRP A 81 -7.45 4.43 -10.55
CA TRP A 81 -7.86 5.36 -11.59
C TRP A 81 -8.85 6.41 -11.04
N SER A 82 -9.83 5.99 -10.23
CA SER A 82 -10.76 6.92 -9.59
C SER A 82 -10.07 7.91 -8.63
N CYS A 83 -9.03 7.49 -7.92
CA CYS A 83 -8.25 8.39 -7.05
C CYS A 83 -7.43 9.37 -7.89
N GLU A 84 -6.80 8.90 -8.98
CA GLU A 84 -6.07 9.74 -9.93
C GLU A 84 -6.96 10.83 -10.54
N GLN A 85 -8.18 10.48 -10.97
CA GLN A 85 -9.13 11.47 -11.49
C GLN A 85 -9.57 12.50 -10.45
N ALA A 86 -9.58 12.12 -9.17
CA ALA A 86 -9.88 13.03 -8.06
C ALA A 86 -8.68 13.86 -7.61
N GLY A 87 -7.48 13.62 -8.15
CA GLY A 87 -6.25 14.27 -7.69
C GLY A 87 -5.81 13.83 -6.29
N GLU A 88 -6.28 12.67 -5.82
CA GLU A 88 -5.98 12.13 -4.50
C GLU A 88 -4.99 10.96 -4.61
N PRO A 89 -3.96 10.89 -3.76
CA PRO A 89 -3.10 9.72 -3.73
C PRO A 89 -3.86 8.53 -3.12
N ALA A 90 -3.76 7.38 -3.78
CA ALA A 90 -4.26 6.12 -3.26
C ALA A 90 -3.29 5.56 -2.21
N LEU A 91 -3.77 5.39 -0.99
CA LEU A 91 -2.99 4.92 0.15
C LEU A 91 -3.43 3.53 0.59
N ALA A 92 -2.51 2.69 1.00
CA ALA A 92 -2.82 1.41 1.63
C ALA A 92 -2.01 1.22 2.90
N ARG A 93 -2.55 0.39 3.81
CA ARG A 93 -1.80 -0.03 5.00
C ARG A 93 -0.83 -1.13 4.59
N ALA A 94 0.39 -1.07 5.10
CA ALA A 94 1.41 -2.07 4.89
C ALA A 94 2.03 -2.55 6.20
N VAL A 95 2.50 -3.79 6.22
CA VAL A 95 3.19 -4.42 7.34
C VAL A 95 4.43 -5.14 6.86
N LEU A 96 5.45 -5.21 7.71
CA LEU A 96 6.62 -6.06 7.50
C LEU A 96 6.48 -7.30 8.36
N GLU A 97 6.71 -8.46 7.78
CA GLU A 97 6.70 -9.75 8.50
C GLU A 97 8.00 -10.50 8.26
N GLY A 98 8.44 -11.28 9.27
CA GLY A 98 9.69 -12.04 9.22
C GLY A 98 10.82 -11.40 10.04
N VAL A 99 12.00 -12.00 9.94
CA VAL A 99 13.20 -11.56 10.68
C VAL A 99 13.91 -10.42 9.94
N PRO A 100 14.49 -9.43 10.65
CA PRO A 100 15.27 -8.38 10.02
C PRO A 100 16.34 -8.94 9.06
N GLY A 101 16.43 -8.36 7.86
CA GLY A 101 17.28 -8.84 6.76
C GLY A 101 16.55 -9.75 5.76
N GLU A 102 15.44 -10.39 6.17
CA GLU A 102 14.66 -11.32 5.34
C GLU A 102 13.16 -11.00 5.37
N ARG A 103 12.78 -9.79 5.78
CA ARG A 103 11.38 -9.41 5.92
C ARG A 103 10.69 -9.33 4.57
N ASP A 104 9.44 -9.75 4.58
CA ASP A 104 8.50 -9.54 3.50
C ASP A 104 7.63 -8.31 3.76
N LEU A 105 7.31 -7.59 2.69
CA LEU A 105 6.34 -6.50 2.73
C LEU A 105 4.97 -7.01 2.27
N PHE A 106 3.95 -6.75 3.08
CA PHE A 106 2.56 -7.01 2.74
C PHE A 106 1.78 -5.70 2.73
N VAL A 107 0.97 -5.52 1.69
CA VAL A 107 -0.04 -4.46 1.64
C VAL A 107 -1.39 -5.09 1.97
N MET A 108 -2.08 -4.48 2.92
CA MET A 108 -3.42 -4.88 3.35
C MET A 108 -4.43 -4.29 2.38
N LEU A 109 -4.90 -5.10 1.44
CA LEU A 109 -5.93 -4.73 0.48
C LEU A 109 -7.26 -5.35 0.91
N ASP A 110 -8.32 -4.59 0.74
CA ASP A 110 -9.67 -5.03 1.02
C ASP A 110 -10.27 -5.86 -0.12
N TRP A 111 -11.09 -6.85 0.24
CA TRP A 111 -11.83 -7.66 -0.72
C TRP A 111 -13.25 -7.09 -0.93
N LYS A 112 -13.64 -6.88 -2.18
CA LYS A 112 -15.06 -6.67 -2.51
C LYS A 112 -15.85 -7.94 -2.19
N ARG A 113 -16.76 -7.86 -1.21
CA ARG A 113 -18.02 -8.63 -1.23
C ARG A 113 -18.54 -8.59 -2.67
N ARG A 114 -18.73 -9.76 -3.29
CA ARG A 114 -19.45 -9.87 -4.57
C ARG A 114 -20.66 -8.94 -4.52
N ARG A 115 -20.75 -7.97 -5.43
CA ARG A 115 -22.07 -7.45 -5.81
C ARG A 115 -22.77 -8.61 -6.49
N ALA A 116 -23.74 -9.19 -5.79
CA ALA A 116 -24.83 -9.93 -6.44
C ALA A 116 -25.72 -8.93 -7.19
#